data_AF-A0A2D9J008-F1
#
_entry.id   AF-A0A2D9J008-F1
#
_cell.length_a   1.000
_cell.length_b   1.000
_cell.length_c   1.000
_cell.angle_alpha   90.00
_cell.angle_beta   90.00
_cell.angle_gamma   90.00
#
_symmetry.space_group_name_H-M   'P 1'
#
loop_
_entity.id
_entity.type
_entity.pdbx_description
1 polymer ?
#
loop_
_entity_poly.entity_id
_entity_poly.type
_entity_poly.pdbx_seq_one_letter_code
_entity_poly.pdbx_strand_id
1 'polypeptide(L)' 'MARRTYESDGLSVETADDVDELVADKRQGWRANAAKARRRQRRYKKRLTNEIRYQSGITNDGEQS' A
#
# COMPACT_ATOMS: atom_id res chain seq x y z
N MET A 1 1.37 -15.61 -12.21
CA MET A 1 1.98 -14.29 -11.89
C MET A 1 1.39 -13.81 -10.57
N ALA A 2 2.21 -13.44 -9.59
CA ALA A 2 1.68 -12.92 -8.33
C ALA A 2 0.95 -11.58 -8.57
N ARG A 3 -0.33 -11.51 -8.14
CA ARG A 3 -1.17 -10.30 -8.23
C ARG A 3 -0.49 -9.15 -7.48
N ARG A 4 -0.39 -7.99 -8.12
CA ARG A 4 0.15 -6.75 -7.51
C ARG A 4 -0.93 -6.15 -6.60
N THR A 5 -0.52 -5.31 -5.64
CA THR A 5 -1.44 -4.45 -4.89
C THR A 5 -2.04 -3.37 -5.77
N TYR A 6 -3.35 -3.25 -5.77
CA TYR A 6 -4.13 -2.23 -6.47
C TYR A 6 -4.99 -1.42 -5.49
N GLU A 7 -5.49 -0.27 -5.95
CA GLU A 7 -6.44 0.56 -5.19
C GLU A 7 -7.70 -0.21 -4.80
N SER A 8 -8.16 -1.11 -5.67
CA SER A 8 -9.31 -1.99 -5.41
C SER A 8 -9.14 -2.82 -4.14
N ASP A 9 -7.90 -3.15 -3.76
CA ASP A 9 -7.63 -3.95 -2.56
C ASP A 9 -7.87 -3.14 -1.28
N GLY A 10 -7.93 -1.80 -1.37
CA GLY A 10 -8.26 -0.92 -0.25
C GLY A 10 -9.72 -1.02 0.19
N LEU A 11 -10.60 -1.52 -0.70
CA LEU A 11 -12.02 -1.73 -0.41
C LEU A 11 -12.27 -2.90 0.56
N SER A 12 -11.32 -3.84 0.66
CA SER A 12 -11.39 -5.01 1.53
C SER A 12 -10.59 -4.86 2.83
N VAL A 13 -10.08 -3.66 3.11
CA VAL A 13 -9.32 -3.38 4.34
C VAL A 13 -10.29 -2.97 5.43
N GLU A 14 -10.39 -3.77 6.49
CA GLU A 14 -11.20 -3.46 7.67
C GLU A 14 -10.32 -3.05 8.86
N THR A 15 -9.09 -3.58 8.91
CA THR A 15 -8.13 -3.39 10.00
C THR A 15 -6.75 -2.95 9.48
N ALA A 16 -5.90 -2.46 10.38
CA ALA A 16 -4.55 -2.04 10.02
C ALA A 16 -3.66 -3.22 9.57
N ASP A 17 -3.91 -4.42 10.08
CA ASP A 17 -3.14 -5.63 9.73
C ASP A 17 -3.42 -6.07 8.28
N ASP A 18 -4.65 -5.86 7.78
CA ASP A 18 -5.03 -6.14 6.40
C ASP A 18 -4.18 -5.33 5.40
N VAL A 19 -3.83 -4.09 5.76
CA VAL A 19 -2.94 -3.24 4.95
C VAL A 19 -1.56 -3.87 4.80
N ASP A 20 -1.00 -4.40 5.89
CA ASP A 20 0.35 -4.96 5.88
C ASP A 20 0.39 -6.33 5.19
N GLU A 21 -0.69 -7.13 5.27
CA GLU A 21 -0.83 -8.38 4.52
C GLU A 21 -0.96 -8.14 3.00
N LEU A 22 -1.78 -7.18 2.59
CA LEU A 22 -1.95 -6.82 1.18
C LEU A 22 -0.64 -6.31 0.57
N VAL A 23 0.11 -5.51 1.32
CA VAL A 23 1.33 -4.81 0.86
C VAL A 23 2.55 -5.74 0.71
N ALA A 24 2.42 -7.03 1.05
CA ALA A 24 3.48 -8.04 0.92
C ALA A 24 4.19 -8.04 -0.46
N ASP A 25 5.53 -7.99 -0.46
CA ASP A 25 6.34 -7.92 -1.69
C ASP A 25 6.52 -9.32 -2.30
N LYS A 26 5.61 -9.67 -3.21
CA LYS A 26 5.63 -10.97 -3.92
C LYS A 26 6.64 -11.03 -5.08
N ARG A 27 7.49 -9.99 -5.28
CA ARG A 27 8.52 -9.96 -6.33
C ARG A 27 9.85 -10.58 -5.90
N GLN A 28 9.79 -11.69 -5.17
CA GLN A 28 10.96 -12.49 -4.82
C GLN A 28 11.53 -13.15 -6.08
N GLY A 29 12.85 -13.06 -6.31
CA GLY A 29 13.51 -13.62 -7.50
C GLY A 29 14.97 -13.17 -7.69
N TRP A 30 15.61 -13.62 -8.77
CA TRP A 30 17.06 -13.47 -9.07
C TRP A 30 17.62 -12.02 -9.06
N ARG A 31 16.75 -11.00 -9.04
CA ARG A 31 17.13 -9.57 -8.91
C ARG A 31 16.39 -8.84 -7.79
N ALA A 32 15.89 -9.57 -6.80
CA ALA A 32 15.31 -8.99 -5.60
C ALA A 32 16.41 -8.28 -4.79
N ASN A 33 16.14 -7.05 -4.36
CA ASN A 33 17.04 -6.27 -3.50
C ASN A 33 16.20 -5.67 -2.37
N ALA A 34 16.66 -5.79 -1.13
CA ALA A 34 15.97 -5.30 0.06
C ALA A 34 15.59 -3.82 -0.01
N ALA A 35 16.44 -2.96 -0.58
CA ALA A 35 16.13 -1.54 -0.77
C ALA A 35 14.96 -1.32 -1.74
N LYS A 36 14.92 -2.09 -2.85
CA LYS A 36 13.79 -2.05 -3.80
C LYS A 36 12.51 -2.60 -3.18
N ALA A 37 12.61 -3.63 -2.33
CA ALA A 37 11.49 -4.17 -1.59
C ALA A 37 10.88 -3.12 -0.64
N ARG A 38 11.71 -2.49 0.21
CA ARG A 38 11.27 -1.41 1.11
C ARG A 38 10.64 -0.23 0.35
N ARG A 39 11.19 0.15 -0.81
CA ARG A 39 10.61 1.23 -1.64
C ARG A 39 9.24 0.86 -2.20
N ARG A 40 9.03 -0.39 -2.61
CA ARG A 40 7.72 -0.89 -3.07
C ARG A 40 6.71 -0.94 -1.94
N GLN A 41 7.09 -1.52 -0.80
CA GLN A 41 6.30 -1.58 0.43
C GLN A 41 5.78 -0.20 0.83
N ARG A 42 6.67 0.80 0.95
CA ARG A 42 6.29 2.18 1.25
C ARG A 42 5.33 2.79 0.22
N ARG A 43 5.58 2.54 -1.06
CA ARG A 43 4.71 3.05 -2.14
C ARG A 43 3.31 2.46 -2.05
N TYR A 44 3.20 1.15 -1.85
CA TYR A 44 1.92 0.47 -1.79
C TYR A 44 1.15 0.83 -0.52
N LYS A 45 1.82 0.90 0.64
CA LYS A 45 1.23 1.41 1.87
C LYS A 45 0.67 2.83 1.68
N LYS A 46 1.47 3.76 1.13
CA LYS A 46 1.00 5.12 0.82
C LYS A 46 -0.20 5.14 -0.11
N ARG A 47 -0.18 4.32 -1.17
CA ARG A 47 -1.27 4.24 -2.15
C ARG A 47 -2.56 3.74 -1.51
N LEU A 48 -2.48 2.66 -0.72
CA LEU A 48 -3.64 2.07 -0.05
C LEU A 48 -4.22 3.01 1.01
N THR A 49 -3.38 3.62 1.83
CA THR A 49 -3.82 4.60 2.83
C THR A 49 -4.48 5.82 2.18
N ASN A 50 -3.96 6.29 1.04
CA ASN A 50 -4.58 7.39 0.30
C ASN A 50 -5.96 7.00 -0.27
N GLU A 51 -6.08 5.78 -0.79
CA GLU A 51 -7.36 5.27 -1.31
C GLU A 51 -8.42 5.14 -0.20
N ILE A 52 -8.04 4.54 0.93
CA ILE A 52 -8.92 4.42 2.11
C ILE A 52 -9.39 5.81 2.58
N ARG A 53 -8.48 6.79 2.63
CA ARG A 53 -8.81 8.18 3.00
C ARG A 53 -9.77 8.85 2.03
N TYR A 54 -9.55 8.65 0.73
CA TYR A 54 -10.43 9.18 -0.32
C TYR A 54 -11.85 8.61 -0.18
N GLN A 55 -11.96 7.30 0.05
CA GLN A 55 -13.24 6.61 0.26
C GLN A 55 -13.92 7.05 1.56
N SER A 56 -13.16 7.28 2.63
CA SER A 56 -13.70 7.71 3.93
C SER A 56 -14.01 9.21 4.00
N GLY A 57 -13.76 9.99 2.94
CA GLY A 57 -13.98 11.44 2.93
C GLY A 57 -13.08 12.23 3.89
N ILE A 58 -11.95 11.66 4.31
CA ILE A 58 -11.01 12.32 5.24
C ILE A 58 -10.01 13.11 4.41
N THR A 59 -10.22 14.43 4.26
CA THR A 59 -9.27 15.36 3.63
C THR A 59 -8.25 15.84 4.65
N ASN A 60 -6.95 15.78 4.28
CA ASN A 60 -5.88 16.39 5.07
C ASN A 60 -5.78 17.87 4.69
N ASP A 61 -6.55 18.72 5.35
CA ASP A 61 -6.48 20.19 5.16
C ASP A 61 -5.27 20.82 5.90
N GLY A 62 -4.23 20.04 6.26
CA GLY A 62 -3.24 20.47 7.25
C GLY A 62 -1.79 19.97 7.13
N GLU A 63 -1.34 19.43 5.99
CA GLU A 63 0.09 19.09 5.79
C GLU A 63 0.67 19.86 4.59
N GLN A 64 0.69 21.18 4.69
CA GLN A 64 1.53 22.09 3.90
C GLN A 64 2.03 23.19 4.86
N SER A 65 3.14 22.96 5.56
CA SER A 65 3.99 23.98 6.17
C SER A 65 5.38 23.40 6.40
#